data_AF-A0A0M9EAR1-F1
#
_entry.id   AF-A0A0M9EAR1-F1
#
_cell.length_a   1.000
_cell.length_b   1.000
_cell.length_c   1.000
_cell.angle_alpha   90.00
_cell.angle_beta   90.00
_cell.angle_gamma   90.00
#
_symmetry.space_group_name_H-M   'P 1'
#
loop_
_entity.id
_entity.type
_entity.pdbx_description
1 polymer ?
#
loop_
_entity_poly.entity_id
_entity_poly.type
_entity_poly.pdbx_seq_one_letter_code
_entity_poly.pdbx_strand_id
1 'polypeptide(L)'
;VSGFGNTIGIQSVNRLSPNKYELTLTNNTFVNNEIYFIKITDKRGDVGGIKFIVGHANLYPDSTVSVDRTDNIGNTNQFRVTINTVINDLTANNFTLTRYPFDKYLESYFWYYLDPSFWYKKGNFTALGDGTGITKVSWLPEPVPIQASENFPSSMTGKDKAVAVKYYVVWPDNLPILKAGETLTFPGGEYRVDNPTYPGLPGVLGWASGQVIYDSLNPSMDTNELTITTNYLVRFVPFLEERTVPFVNQYPDMLKPAGGRVDIINGRYYFKDLPAGLKTRIFYDPLTNKLGIRGFINDKTIGDKTLTASPPPIYVVQPNVLTKREGDILK
;
A
#
# COMPACT_ATOMS: atom_id res chain seq x y z
N VAL A 1 -3.49 3.77 -8.55
CA VAL A 1 -3.59 5.10 -7.89
C VAL A 1 -2.25 5.81 -8.05
N SER A 2 -2.13 6.74 -8.99
CA SER A 2 -0.87 7.43 -9.30
C SER A 2 -0.69 8.67 -8.42
N GLY A 3 0.42 8.75 -7.69
CA GLY A 3 0.81 9.95 -6.93
C GLY A 3 1.30 11.08 -7.84
N PHE A 4 0.35 11.92 -8.22
CA PHE A 4 0.54 13.13 -9.02
C PHE A 4 0.95 14.36 -8.18
N GLY A 5 1.61 14.12 -7.04
CA GLY A 5 2.08 15.19 -6.15
C GLY A 5 3.43 15.72 -6.62
N ASN A 6 3.50 16.99 -7.02
CA ASN A 6 4.78 17.66 -7.29
C ASN A 6 5.15 18.49 -6.06
N THR A 7 6.29 18.16 -5.42
CA THR A 7 6.81 18.96 -4.33
C THR A 7 7.19 20.35 -4.85
N ILE A 8 6.65 21.38 -4.21
CA ILE A 8 6.91 22.77 -4.51
C ILE A 8 7.94 23.29 -3.51
N GLY A 9 9.06 23.79 -4.03
CA GLY A 9 10.12 24.34 -3.21
C GLY A 9 9.65 25.56 -2.39
N ILE A 10 10.05 25.62 -1.13
CA ILE A 10 9.86 26.77 -0.26
C ILE A 10 11.20 27.50 -0.17
N GLN A 11 11.21 28.74 -0.64
CA GLN A 11 12.41 29.59 -0.70
C GLN A 11 12.75 30.16 0.68
N SER A 12 11.74 30.64 1.40
CA SER A 12 11.93 31.26 2.70
C SER A 12 10.72 31.08 3.60
N VAL A 13 10.97 31.16 4.90
CA VAL A 13 9.97 31.16 5.96
C VAL A 13 10.24 32.35 6.85
N ASN A 14 9.24 33.22 6.98
CA ASN A 14 9.28 34.35 7.90
C ASN A 14 8.25 34.13 9.01
N ARG A 15 8.68 34.24 10.27
CA ARG A 15 7.78 34.08 11.41
C ARG A 15 7.08 35.40 11.69
N LEU A 16 5.74 35.41 11.60
CA LEU A 16 4.92 36.60 11.86
C LEU A 16 4.48 36.69 13.33
N SER A 17 4.20 35.54 13.95
CA SER A 17 3.81 35.43 15.36
C SER A 17 4.22 34.05 15.91
N PRO A 18 4.03 33.76 17.22
CA PRO A 18 4.45 32.50 17.80
C PRO A 18 3.92 31.25 17.09
N ASN A 19 2.75 31.35 16.47
CA ASN A 19 2.04 30.27 15.81
C ASN A 19 1.82 30.52 14.31
N LYS A 20 2.43 31.56 13.72
CA LYS A 20 2.11 31.99 12.35
C LYS A 20 3.35 32.25 11.53
N TYR A 21 3.35 31.69 10.34
CA TYR A 21 4.46 31.71 9.41
C TYR A 21 3.99 32.19 8.04
N GLU A 22 4.78 33.04 7.40
CA GLU A 22 4.63 33.43 6.01
C GLU A 22 5.71 32.71 5.19
N LEU A 23 5.25 31.96 4.19
CA LEU A 23 6.09 31.12 3.36
C LEU A 23 6.15 31.71 1.96
N THR A 24 7.34 31.73 1.37
CA THR A 24 7.54 32.14 -0.03
C THR A 24 7.98 30.94 -0.87
N LEU A 25 7.31 30.72 -2.00
CA LEU A 25 7.59 29.63 -2.94
C LEU A 25 8.79 29.96 -3.83
N THR A 26 9.59 28.94 -4.16
CA THR A 26 10.71 29.05 -5.09
C THR A 26 10.19 29.07 -6.53
N ASN A 27 10.27 30.22 -7.21
CA ASN A 27 9.96 30.38 -8.64
C ASN A 27 8.61 29.77 -9.09
N ASN A 28 7.63 29.72 -8.19
CA ASN A 28 6.32 29.13 -8.43
C ASN A 28 5.24 30.06 -7.89
N THR A 29 4.07 30.04 -8.52
CA THR A 29 2.85 30.66 -8.02
C THR A 29 1.77 29.62 -7.82
N PHE A 30 0.82 29.90 -6.93
CA PHE A 30 -0.35 29.06 -6.75
C PHE A 30 -1.24 29.10 -7.98
N VAL A 31 -1.70 27.93 -8.42
CA VAL A 31 -2.65 27.79 -9.52
C VAL A 31 -4.06 27.69 -8.94
N ASN A 32 -4.97 28.54 -9.41
CA ASN A 32 -6.37 28.52 -8.96
C ASN A 32 -7.03 27.17 -9.22
N ASN A 33 -7.92 26.76 -8.30
CA ASN A 33 -8.67 25.50 -8.32
C ASN A 33 -7.83 24.22 -8.21
N GLU A 34 -6.54 24.35 -7.96
CA GLU A 34 -5.69 23.20 -7.67
C GLU A 34 -5.49 22.99 -6.18
N ILE A 35 -5.02 21.79 -5.86
CA ILE A 35 -4.98 21.32 -4.49
C ILE A 35 -3.54 21.29 -4.01
N TYR A 36 -3.33 21.76 -2.80
CA TYR A 36 -2.03 21.79 -2.16
C TYR A 36 -2.13 21.14 -0.79
N PHE A 37 -1.09 20.40 -0.42
CA PHE A 37 -0.93 19.84 0.92
C PHE A 37 0.34 20.43 1.53
N ILE A 38 0.21 21.09 2.68
CA ILE A 38 1.34 21.55 3.46
C ILE A 38 1.53 20.62 4.65
N LYS A 39 2.69 19.98 4.74
CA LYS A 39 3.13 19.17 5.88
C LYS A 39 4.17 19.94 6.68
N ILE A 40 4.09 19.84 8.00
CA ILE A 40 5.01 20.48 8.94
C ILE A 40 5.64 19.41 9.82
N THR A 41 6.96 19.47 9.96
CA THR A 41 7.75 18.59 10.83
C THR A 41 8.62 19.42 11.77
N ASP A 42 8.85 18.91 12.97
CA ASP A 42 9.83 19.46 13.91
C ASP A 42 10.82 18.37 14.34
N LYS A 43 11.71 18.69 15.29
CA LYS A 43 12.70 17.75 15.83
C LYS A 43 12.09 16.51 16.52
N ARG A 44 10.80 16.54 16.87
CA ARG A 44 10.05 15.44 17.49
C ARG A 44 9.30 14.60 16.46
N GLY A 45 9.20 15.07 15.21
CA GLY A 45 8.56 14.37 14.11
C GLY A 45 7.44 15.18 13.46
N ASP A 46 6.38 14.50 13.05
CA ASP A 46 5.25 15.11 12.36
C ASP A 46 4.43 16.00 13.31
N VAL A 47 4.35 17.30 12.99
CA VAL A 47 3.51 18.28 13.72
C VAL A 47 2.08 18.22 13.21
N GLY A 48 1.92 18.07 11.90
CA GLY A 48 0.63 17.98 11.23
C GLY A 48 0.71 18.43 9.78
N GLY A 49 -0.45 18.51 9.13
CA GLY A 49 -0.55 19.05 7.79
C GLY A 49 -2.00 19.30 7.40
N ILE A 50 -2.20 20.10 6.37
CA ILE A 50 -3.53 20.42 5.86
C ILE A 50 -3.53 20.47 4.34
N LYS A 51 -4.62 19.98 3.77
CA LYS A 51 -4.94 20.07 2.34
C LYS A 51 -5.87 21.24 2.11
N PHE A 52 -5.59 22.06 1.10
CA PHE A 52 -6.42 23.21 0.75
C PHE A 52 -6.51 23.39 -0.76
N ILE A 53 -7.59 24.04 -1.21
CA ILE A 53 -7.84 24.35 -2.62
C ILE A 53 -7.63 25.86 -2.80
N VAL A 54 -6.81 26.23 -3.76
CA VAL A 54 -6.57 27.65 -4.10
C VAL A 54 -7.83 28.23 -4.74
N GLY A 55 -8.23 29.43 -4.31
CA GLY A 55 -9.44 30.11 -4.77
C GLY A 55 -10.72 29.69 -4.02
N HIS A 56 -10.60 28.86 -2.97
CA HIS A 56 -11.71 28.42 -2.14
C HIS A 56 -11.45 28.75 -0.67
N ALA A 57 -12.49 29.10 0.09
CA ALA A 57 -12.36 29.34 1.52
C ALA A 57 -11.89 28.08 2.27
N ASN A 58 -11.02 28.28 3.27
CA ASN A 58 -10.52 27.18 4.08
C ASN A 58 -11.66 26.60 4.94
N LEU A 59 -11.93 25.30 4.77
CA LEU A 59 -13.02 24.60 5.45
C LEU A 59 -12.68 24.18 6.89
N TYR A 60 -11.41 24.29 7.31
CA TYR A 60 -10.93 23.76 8.58
C TYR A 60 -10.04 24.79 9.31
N PRO A 61 -10.59 25.88 9.86
CA PRO A 61 -9.80 26.88 10.59
C PRO A 61 -9.22 26.34 11.92
N ASP A 62 -9.89 25.36 12.53
CA ASP A 62 -9.54 24.82 13.86
C ASP A 62 -8.58 23.62 13.83
N SER A 63 -8.09 23.21 12.66
CA SER A 63 -7.13 22.11 12.54
C SER A 63 -5.76 22.47 13.11
N THR A 64 -4.98 21.46 13.52
CA THR A 64 -3.61 21.64 14.05
C THR A 64 -2.73 22.53 13.18
N VAL A 65 -2.94 22.47 11.86
CA VAL A 65 -2.35 23.37 10.86
C VAL A 65 -3.48 23.93 10.01
N SER A 66 -3.51 25.24 9.78
CA SER A 66 -4.45 25.89 8.88
C SER A 66 -3.73 26.85 7.94
N VAL A 67 -4.30 27.09 6.76
CA VAL A 67 -3.79 28.05 5.77
C VAL A 67 -4.74 29.23 5.69
N ASP A 68 -4.19 30.44 5.82
CA ASP A 68 -4.99 31.65 5.79
C ASP A 68 -5.36 32.01 4.35
N ARG A 69 -6.59 32.52 4.16
CA ARG A 69 -7.05 33.19 2.93
C ARG A 69 -6.77 32.39 1.65
N THR A 70 -7.04 31.08 1.69
CA THR A 70 -6.87 30.18 0.54
C THR A 70 -7.71 30.60 -0.67
N ASP A 71 -8.76 31.41 -0.44
CA ASP A 71 -9.60 32.06 -1.43
C ASP A 71 -8.89 33.15 -2.26
N ASN A 72 -7.79 33.72 -1.75
CA ASN A 72 -7.12 34.88 -2.36
C ASN A 72 -5.61 34.70 -2.61
N ILE A 73 -5.08 33.49 -2.49
CA ILE A 73 -3.66 33.18 -2.79
C ILE A 73 -3.40 32.83 -4.26
N GLY A 74 -4.41 32.88 -5.12
CA GLY A 74 -4.24 32.62 -6.56
C GLY A 74 -3.20 33.52 -7.20
N ASN A 75 -2.30 32.94 -7.99
CA ASN A 75 -1.19 33.63 -8.67
C ASN A 75 -0.18 34.34 -7.74
N THR A 76 -0.25 34.11 -6.42
CA THR A 76 0.78 34.59 -5.49
C THR A 76 1.85 33.51 -5.30
N ASN A 77 3.05 33.92 -4.91
CA ASN A 77 4.11 33.03 -4.44
C ASN A 77 4.21 33.02 -2.91
N GLN A 78 3.25 33.63 -2.21
CA GLN A 78 3.27 33.78 -0.75
C GLN A 78 1.95 33.34 -0.13
N PHE A 79 2.04 32.64 0.99
CA PHE A 79 0.90 32.21 1.77
C PHE A 79 1.26 32.13 3.25
N ARG A 80 0.23 32.12 4.10
CA ARG A 80 0.39 32.09 5.55
C ARG A 80 -0.15 30.81 6.13
N VAL A 81 0.61 30.24 7.03
CA VAL A 81 0.29 29.00 7.74
C VAL A 81 0.21 29.31 9.23
N THR A 82 -0.88 28.89 9.85
CA THR A 82 -1.12 28.98 11.29
C THR A 82 -1.03 27.57 11.89
N ILE A 83 -0.31 27.42 12.99
CA ILE A 83 -0.11 26.16 13.71
C ILE A 83 -0.74 26.30 15.09
N ASN A 84 -1.74 25.50 15.44
CA ASN A 84 -2.45 25.63 16.72
C ASN A 84 -1.61 25.21 17.95
N THR A 85 -0.34 24.84 17.75
CA THR A 85 0.65 24.66 18.81
C THR A 85 1.77 25.68 18.67
N VAL A 86 2.23 26.24 19.80
CA VAL A 86 3.37 27.16 19.80
C VAL A 86 4.64 26.36 19.55
N ILE A 87 5.21 26.53 18.37
CA ILE A 87 6.48 25.93 17.99
C ILE A 87 7.43 27.08 17.67
N ASN A 88 8.63 27.02 18.23
CA ASN A 88 9.70 27.96 17.91
C ASN A 88 10.63 27.33 16.87
N ASP A 89 11.32 28.18 16.11
CA ASP A 89 12.50 27.77 15.31
C ASP A 89 12.22 26.89 14.08
N LEU A 90 11.01 26.97 13.51
CA LEU A 90 10.75 26.35 12.20
C LEU A 90 11.43 27.14 11.09
N THR A 91 12.16 26.42 10.23
CA THR A 91 12.86 26.91 9.04
C THR A 91 12.19 26.38 7.78
N ALA A 92 12.64 26.78 6.58
CA ALA A 92 12.10 26.25 5.32
C ALA A 92 12.12 24.72 5.22
N ASN A 93 13.12 24.06 5.81
CA ASN A 93 13.25 22.61 5.79
C ASN A 93 12.19 21.88 6.64
N ASN A 94 11.46 22.60 7.49
CA ASN A 94 10.39 22.05 8.32
C ASN A 94 9.05 21.99 7.59
N PHE A 95 8.97 22.54 6.38
CA PHE A 95 7.73 22.62 5.61
C PHE A 95 7.91 21.88 4.29
N THR A 96 6.95 21.01 3.98
CA THR A 96 6.87 20.34 2.68
C THR A 96 5.54 20.71 2.04
N LEU A 97 5.58 21.42 0.92
CA LEU A 97 4.40 21.75 0.14
C LEU A 97 4.32 20.83 -1.08
N THR A 98 3.19 20.15 -1.27
CA THR A 98 2.97 19.27 -2.42
C THR A 98 1.73 19.73 -3.19
N ARG A 99 1.89 19.94 -4.50
CA ARG A 99 0.82 20.31 -5.43
C ARG A 99 0.22 19.06 -6.06
N TYR A 100 -1.11 18.96 -6.05
CA TYR A 100 -1.89 17.90 -6.69
C TYR A 100 -2.83 18.53 -7.73
N PRO A 101 -2.62 18.28 -9.03
CA PRO A 101 -3.52 18.74 -10.08
C PRO A 101 -4.93 18.13 -9.97
N PHE A 102 -5.06 16.98 -9.31
CA PHE A 102 -6.32 16.28 -9.13
C PHE A 102 -6.45 15.74 -7.71
N ASP A 103 -7.68 15.75 -7.18
CA ASP A 103 -7.96 15.06 -5.93
C ASP A 103 -8.07 13.56 -6.18
N LYS A 104 -7.16 12.77 -5.62
CA LYS A 104 -7.24 11.31 -5.63
C LYS A 104 -7.30 10.82 -4.18
N TYR A 105 -8.37 10.09 -3.89
CA TYR A 105 -8.62 9.47 -2.60
C TYR A 105 -9.26 8.10 -2.81
N LEU A 106 -9.11 7.24 -1.82
CA LEU A 106 -9.92 6.04 -1.66
C LEU A 106 -11.07 6.38 -0.73
N GLU A 107 -12.29 5.97 -1.08
CA GLU A 107 -13.42 6.08 -0.18
C GLU A 107 -13.65 4.74 0.49
N SER A 108 -13.80 4.76 1.81
CA SER A 108 -14.39 3.64 2.55
C SER A 108 -15.68 4.11 3.18
N TYR A 109 -16.73 3.30 3.03
CA TYR A 109 -18.05 3.59 3.56
C TYR A 109 -18.25 2.79 4.83
N PHE A 110 -18.47 3.48 5.94
CA PHE A 110 -18.72 2.86 7.23
C PHE A 110 -20.19 3.02 7.61
N TRP A 111 -20.87 1.90 7.82
CA TRP A 111 -22.28 1.84 8.22
C TRP A 111 -22.47 1.96 9.74
N TYR A 112 -21.39 2.00 10.51
CA TYR A 112 -21.40 1.98 11.96
C TYR A 112 -20.58 3.13 12.53
N TYR A 113 -21.06 3.70 13.64
CA TYR A 113 -20.15 4.33 14.59
C TYR A 113 -19.18 3.25 15.06
N LEU A 114 -17.88 3.44 14.82
CA LEU A 114 -16.86 2.65 15.49
C LEU A 114 -17.01 2.90 16.99
N ASP A 115 -17.71 2.03 17.73
CA ASP A 115 -17.29 1.73 19.09
C ASP A 115 -17.85 0.44 19.70
N PRO A 116 -16.98 -0.43 20.27
CA PRO A 116 -17.36 -1.43 21.26
C PRO A 116 -17.55 -0.88 22.69
N SER A 117 -17.19 0.37 23.03
CA SER A 117 -17.42 0.92 24.40
C SER A 117 -17.31 2.45 24.66
N PHE A 118 -17.01 3.31 23.70
CA PHE A 118 -16.88 4.77 23.91
C PHE A 118 -18.12 5.54 23.40
N TRP A 119 -18.71 6.33 24.28
CA TRP A 119 -20.02 6.95 24.10
C TRP A 119 -19.92 8.27 23.32
N TYR A 120 -20.41 8.28 22.08
CA TYR A 120 -20.87 9.52 21.45
C TYR A 120 -22.20 9.27 20.71
N LYS A 121 -23.30 9.60 21.38
CA LYS A 121 -24.64 9.63 20.77
C LYS A 121 -25.08 11.08 20.68
N LYS A 122 -25.35 11.57 19.46
CA LYS A 122 -25.84 12.94 19.23
C LYS A 122 -27.18 13.14 19.94
N GLY A 123 -27.20 14.00 20.96
CA GLY A 123 -28.35 14.31 21.82
C GLY A 123 -27.90 15.06 23.10
N ASN A 124 -28.84 15.70 23.81
CA ASN A 124 -28.55 16.39 25.08
C ASN A 124 -28.03 15.40 26.14
N PHE A 125 -26.70 15.30 26.28
CA PHE A 125 -26.07 14.69 27.44
C PHE A 125 -25.20 15.72 28.15
N THR A 126 -25.32 15.73 29.47
CA THR A 126 -24.31 16.23 30.39
C THR A 126 -23.35 15.08 30.67
N ALA A 127 -22.16 15.11 30.07
CA ALA A 127 -21.08 14.23 30.50
C ALA A 127 -20.56 14.70 31.87
N LEU A 128 -20.27 13.78 32.78
CA LEU A 128 -19.57 14.10 34.02
C LEU A 128 -18.08 14.25 33.71
N GLY A 129 -17.62 15.49 33.52
CA GLY A 129 -16.18 15.79 33.54
C GLY A 129 -15.68 16.86 32.59
N ASP A 130 -16.43 17.25 31.56
CA ASP A 130 -16.02 18.29 30.63
C ASP A 130 -17.14 19.31 30.41
N GLY A 131 -16.79 20.58 30.59
CA GLY A 131 -17.72 21.70 30.56
C GLY A 131 -18.60 21.69 29.32
N THR A 132 -19.89 21.91 29.55
CA THR A 132 -20.93 22.39 28.62
C THR A 132 -20.46 22.69 27.18
N GLY A 133 -20.92 21.89 26.20
CA GLY A 133 -21.17 22.41 24.84
C GLY A 133 -20.47 21.76 23.63
N ILE A 134 -19.80 20.60 23.75
CA ILE A 134 -19.20 19.95 22.57
C ILE A 134 -20.24 19.12 21.80
N THR A 135 -20.86 19.72 20.80
CA THR A 135 -21.95 19.11 20.00
C THR A 135 -21.48 18.39 18.72
N LYS A 136 -20.17 18.43 18.42
CA LYS A 136 -19.59 17.82 17.22
C LYS A 136 -18.19 17.25 17.49
N VAL A 137 -17.89 16.09 16.91
CA VAL A 137 -16.52 15.56 16.75
C VAL A 137 -16.07 15.94 15.35
N SER A 138 -15.03 16.78 15.23
CA SER A 138 -14.67 17.49 13.99
C SER A 138 -14.32 16.62 12.76
N TRP A 139 -14.13 15.31 12.92
CA TRP A 139 -13.75 14.39 11.84
C TRP A 139 -14.87 13.41 11.43
N LEU A 140 -16.03 13.42 12.10
CA LEU A 140 -17.19 12.61 11.73
C LEU A 140 -18.17 13.47 10.90
N PRO A 141 -18.41 13.13 9.61
CA PRO A 141 -19.44 13.77 8.79
C PRO A 141 -20.81 13.74 9.46
N GLU A 142 -21.63 14.76 9.21
CA GLU A 142 -22.99 14.78 9.75
C GLU A 142 -23.83 13.65 9.11
N PRO A 143 -24.55 12.84 9.91
CA PRO A 143 -25.38 11.78 9.37
C PRO A 143 -26.51 12.37 8.54
N VAL A 144 -26.66 11.87 7.31
CA VAL A 144 -27.78 12.20 6.43
C VAL A 144 -28.71 10.99 6.43
N PRO A 145 -29.99 11.13 6.83
CA PRO A 145 -30.92 10.00 6.84
C PRO A 145 -31.25 9.55 5.41
N ILE A 146 -31.36 8.24 5.24
CA ILE A 146 -31.79 7.60 3.99
C ILE A 146 -33.21 8.05 3.67
N GLN A 147 -33.37 8.65 2.49
CA GLN A 147 -34.67 9.06 1.96
C GLN A 147 -35.32 7.89 1.21
N ALA A 148 -36.65 7.85 1.20
CA ALA A 148 -37.41 6.82 0.48
C ALA A 148 -37.12 6.83 -1.04
N SER A 149 -36.63 7.95 -1.57
CA SER A 149 -36.26 8.13 -2.99
C SER A 149 -34.89 7.56 -3.37
N GLU A 150 -34.11 7.03 -2.41
CA GLU A 150 -32.70 6.70 -2.63
C GLU A 150 -32.44 5.21 -2.92
N ASN A 151 -33.47 4.48 -3.38
CA ASN A 151 -33.40 3.07 -3.79
C ASN A 151 -32.86 2.11 -2.72
N PHE A 152 -32.86 2.51 -1.45
CA PHE A 152 -32.60 1.60 -0.32
C PHE A 152 -33.85 0.76 -0.01
N PRO A 153 -33.69 -0.43 0.60
CA PRO A 153 -34.83 -1.18 1.12
C PRO A 153 -35.70 -0.29 2.02
N SER A 154 -37.03 -0.42 1.93
CA SER A 154 -37.97 0.41 2.70
C SER A 154 -37.72 0.38 4.21
N SER A 155 -37.23 -0.75 4.72
CA SER A 155 -36.81 -0.96 6.12
C SER A 155 -35.58 -0.15 6.57
N MET A 156 -34.90 0.53 5.63
CA MET A 156 -33.77 1.41 5.89
C MET A 156 -34.12 2.89 5.77
N THR A 157 -35.33 3.25 5.32
CA THR A 157 -35.76 4.65 5.24
C THR A 157 -35.77 5.27 6.65
N GLY A 158 -35.19 6.45 6.80
CA GLY A 158 -35.02 7.13 8.08
C GLY A 158 -33.84 6.67 8.94
N LYS A 159 -33.08 5.65 8.50
CA LYS A 159 -31.80 5.28 9.12
C LYS A 159 -30.67 6.15 8.57
N ASP A 160 -29.60 6.32 9.34
CA ASP A 160 -28.42 7.08 8.89
C ASP A 160 -27.72 6.36 7.72
N LYS A 161 -27.30 7.13 6.71
CA LYS A 161 -26.46 6.63 5.62
C LYS A 161 -25.08 6.23 6.12
N ALA A 162 -24.44 5.34 5.37
CA ALA A 162 -23.03 5.10 5.52
C ALA A 162 -22.24 6.41 5.39
N VAL A 163 -21.32 6.60 6.31
CA VAL A 163 -20.42 7.74 6.33
C VAL A 163 -19.23 7.42 5.42
N ALA A 164 -19.05 8.23 4.38
CA ALA A 164 -17.90 8.13 3.50
C ALA A 164 -16.68 8.78 4.17
N VAL A 165 -15.65 7.99 4.42
CA VAL A 165 -14.34 8.47 4.87
C VAL A 165 -13.41 8.48 3.66
N LYS A 166 -12.90 9.67 3.32
CA LYS A 166 -11.93 9.86 2.24
C LYS A 166 -10.51 9.68 2.77
N TYR A 167 -9.84 8.63 2.30
CA TYR A 167 -8.42 8.40 2.53
C TYR A 167 -7.64 8.99 1.36
N TYR A 168 -7.01 10.13 1.60
CA TYR A 168 -6.09 10.71 0.62
C TYR A 168 -4.83 9.85 0.52
N VAL A 169 -4.43 9.51 -0.70
CA VAL A 169 -3.26 8.66 -0.95
C VAL A 169 -2.13 9.54 -1.46
N VAL A 170 -0.99 9.49 -0.77
CA VAL A 170 0.22 10.24 -1.13
C VAL A 170 1.39 9.25 -1.13
N TRP A 171 2.30 9.37 -2.11
CA TRP A 171 3.56 8.62 -2.06
C TRP A 171 4.43 9.18 -0.94
N PRO A 172 5.07 8.35 -0.11
CA PRO A 172 6.02 8.84 0.87
C PRO A 172 7.22 9.49 0.16
N ASP A 173 7.81 10.51 0.78
CA ASP A 173 8.97 11.22 0.24
C ASP A 173 10.18 10.31 0.02
N ASN A 174 10.34 9.31 0.91
CA ASN A 174 11.35 8.27 0.78
C ASN A 174 10.67 6.94 0.47
N LEU A 175 11.04 6.33 -0.65
CA LEU A 175 10.58 5.01 -1.04
C LEU A 175 11.64 3.97 -0.70
N PRO A 176 11.25 2.72 -0.37
CA PRO A 176 12.21 1.62 -0.32
C PRO A 176 12.89 1.43 -1.67
N ILE A 177 14.22 1.36 -1.67
CA ILE A 177 15.02 1.19 -2.88
C ILE A 177 15.49 -0.26 -2.97
N LEU A 178 15.12 -0.93 -4.05
CA LEU A 178 15.53 -2.30 -4.38
C LEU A 178 16.80 -2.23 -5.23
N LYS A 179 17.94 -2.73 -4.72
CA LYS A 179 19.16 -2.86 -5.52
C LYS A 179 19.10 -4.09 -6.43
N ALA A 180 19.93 -4.09 -7.47
CA ALA A 180 20.00 -5.22 -8.40
C ALA A 180 20.41 -6.51 -7.66
N GLY A 181 19.67 -7.60 -7.89
CA GLY A 181 19.89 -8.88 -7.23
C GLY A 181 19.14 -9.07 -5.91
N GLU A 182 18.51 -8.02 -5.37
CA GLU A 182 17.64 -8.13 -4.22
C GLU A 182 16.22 -8.57 -4.61
N THR A 183 15.46 -9.03 -3.62
CA THR A 183 14.04 -9.33 -3.78
C THR A 183 13.22 -8.77 -2.62
N LEU A 184 11.91 -8.67 -2.83
CA LEU A 184 10.99 -8.18 -1.81
C LEU A 184 10.63 -9.25 -0.76
N THR A 185 11.21 -10.45 -0.76
CA THR A 185 10.72 -11.50 0.16
C THR A 185 11.04 -11.21 1.62
N PHE A 186 12.16 -10.52 1.89
CA PHE A 186 12.62 -10.21 3.24
C PHE A 186 12.62 -8.70 3.47
N PRO A 187 12.25 -8.25 4.68
CA PRO A 187 12.28 -6.85 4.99
C PRO A 187 13.73 -6.35 5.09
N GLY A 188 13.96 -5.08 4.74
CA GLY A 188 15.27 -4.45 4.87
C GLY A 188 15.89 -4.07 3.53
N GLY A 189 17.00 -4.66 3.15
CA GLY A 189 17.70 -4.34 1.91
C GLY A 189 18.95 -3.50 2.13
N GLU A 190 19.93 -3.72 1.27
CA GLU A 190 21.27 -3.17 1.30
C GLU A 190 21.25 -1.65 1.28
N TYR A 191 20.32 -1.05 0.52
CA TYR A 191 20.19 0.41 0.49
C TYR A 191 19.88 1.00 1.87
N ARG A 192 19.01 0.36 2.65
CA ARG A 192 18.71 0.80 4.03
C ARG A 192 19.90 0.57 4.96
N VAL A 193 20.68 -0.49 4.75
CA VAL A 193 21.88 -0.75 5.56
C VAL A 193 22.90 0.37 5.35
N ASP A 194 23.10 0.79 4.11
CA ASP A 194 24.00 1.90 3.76
C ASP A 194 23.42 3.27 4.14
N ASN A 195 22.09 3.40 4.15
CA ASN A 195 21.35 4.64 4.42
C ASN A 195 20.30 4.40 5.52
N PRO A 196 20.69 4.41 6.81
CA PRO A 196 19.80 4.03 7.92
C PRO A 196 18.51 4.87 8.07
N THR A 197 18.47 6.05 7.45
CA THR A 197 17.33 6.97 7.43
C THR A 197 16.28 6.62 6.37
N TYR A 198 16.57 5.72 5.42
CA TYR A 198 15.62 5.28 4.40
C TYR A 198 14.79 4.09 4.86
N PRO A 199 13.53 3.98 4.39
CA PRO A 199 12.70 2.82 4.68
C PRO A 199 13.29 1.56 4.03
N GLY A 200 13.07 0.43 4.69
CA GLY A 200 13.48 -0.87 4.17
C GLY A 200 12.47 -1.40 3.17
N LEU A 201 12.91 -2.28 2.29
CA LEU A 201 12.07 -3.11 1.45
C LEU A 201 10.98 -3.78 2.30
N PRO A 202 9.75 -3.87 1.78
CA PRO A 202 8.72 -4.67 2.40
C PRO A 202 9.11 -6.14 2.35
N GLY A 203 8.90 -6.89 3.44
CA GLY A 203 9.03 -8.33 3.44
C GLY A 203 7.72 -8.98 3.02
N VAL A 204 7.66 -9.51 1.79
CA VAL A 204 6.45 -10.14 1.22
C VAL A 204 6.26 -11.60 1.61
N LEU A 205 7.27 -12.23 2.22
CA LEU A 205 7.17 -13.61 2.68
C LEU A 205 6.37 -13.69 3.99
N GLY A 206 5.36 -14.56 4.04
CA GLY A 206 4.54 -14.76 5.24
C GLY A 206 3.41 -13.75 5.42
N TRP A 207 3.02 -13.02 4.36
CA TRP A 207 1.80 -12.21 4.41
C TRP A 207 0.58 -13.07 4.73
N ALA A 208 -0.19 -12.63 5.72
CA ALA A 208 -1.46 -13.27 6.06
C ALA A 208 -2.53 -13.04 4.97
N SER A 209 -2.50 -11.86 4.33
CA SER A 209 -3.37 -11.51 3.22
C SER A 209 -2.74 -10.42 2.35
N GLY A 210 -3.21 -10.33 1.10
CA GLY A 210 -2.86 -9.27 0.17
C GLY A 210 -4.09 -8.93 -0.67
N GLN A 211 -4.27 -7.66 -0.99
CA GLN A 211 -5.37 -7.19 -1.83
C GLN A 211 -4.82 -6.35 -2.97
N VAL A 212 -5.27 -6.63 -4.20
CA VAL A 212 -5.04 -5.75 -5.34
C VAL A 212 -6.20 -4.75 -5.38
N ILE A 213 -5.90 -3.48 -5.12
CA ILE A 213 -6.90 -2.40 -5.12
C ILE A 213 -7.04 -1.73 -6.50
N TYR A 214 -6.09 -1.96 -7.40
CA TYR A 214 -6.07 -1.37 -8.73
C TYR A 214 -5.14 -2.17 -9.66
N ASP A 215 -5.62 -2.49 -10.86
CA ASP A 215 -4.85 -3.07 -11.94
C ASP A 215 -5.27 -2.36 -13.24
N SER A 216 -4.34 -1.71 -13.96
CA SER A 216 -4.71 -1.00 -15.19
C SER A 216 -4.97 -1.93 -16.37
N LEU A 217 -4.45 -3.15 -16.34
CA LEU A 217 -4.74 -4.17 -17.36
C LEU A 217 -6.01 -4.95 -17.02
N ASN A 218 -6.48 -4.90 -15.78
CA ASN A 218 -7.79 -5.41 -15.35
C ASN A 218 -8.56 -4.43 -14.43
N PRO A 219 -9.02 -3.26 -14.94
CA PRO A 219 -9.64 -2.23 -14.09
C PRO A 219 -10.93 -2.68 -13.42
N SER A 220 -11.67 -3.58 -14.05
CA SER A 220 -12.92 -4.15 -13.54
C SER A 220 -12.71 -5.29 -12.56
N MET A 221 -11.46 -5.70 -12.29
CA MET A 221 -11.14 -6.90 -11.49
C MET A 221 -11.90 -8.14 -11.98
N ASP A 222 -12.04 -8.26 -13.30
CA ASP A 222 -12.74 -9.37 -13.93
C ASP A 222 -12.01 -10.68 -13.64
N THR A 223 -12.77 -11.69 -13.21
CA THR A 223 -12.28 -13.01 -12.82
C THR A 223 -12.38 -14.03 -13.95
N ASN A 224 -12.71 -13.61 -15.18
CA ASN A 224 -12.68 -14.50 -16.34
C ASN A 224 -11.28 -15.05 -16.60
N GLU A 225 -11.19 -16.33 -16.99
CA GLU A 225 -9.94 -17.07 -17.15
C GLU A 225 -8.96 -16.42 -18.13
N LEU A 226 -9.45 -15.86 -19.25
CA LEU A 226 -8.63 -15.13 -20.22
C LEU A 226 -8.05 -13.85 -19.60
N THR A 227 -8.88 -13.06 -18.91
CA THR A 227 -8.44 -11.83 -18.25
C THR A 227 -7.40 -12.12 -17.16
N ILE A 228 -7.65 -13.17 -16.36
CA ILE A 228 -6.69 -13.65 -15.37
C ILE A 228 -5.41 -14.12 -16.10
N THR A 229 -5.44 -14.88 -17.17
CA THR A 229 -4.18 -15.43 -17.72
C THR A 229 -3.35 -14.43 -18.53
N THR A 230 -3.94 -13.36 -19.09
CA THR A 230 -3.19 -12.46 -20.01
C THR A 230 -3.20 -10.99 -19.63
N ASN A 231 -4.21 -10.50 -18.91
CA ASN A 231 -4.44 -9.07 -18.74
C ASN A 231 -4.31 -8.68 -17.26
N TYR A 232 -3.08 -8.64 -16.75
CA TYR A 232 -2.82 -8.22 -15.38
C TYR A 232 -1.49 -7.48 -15.26
N LEU A 233 -1.46 -6.41 -14.47
CA LEU A 233 -0.21 -5.77 -14.05
C LEU A 233 0.46 -6.54 -12.92
N VAL A 234 -0.32 -7.05 -11.96
CA VAL A 234 0.17 -7.69 -10.75
C VAL A 234 -0.68 -8.92 -10.43
N ARG A 235 -0.03 -9.99 -9.94
CA ARG A 235 -0.71 -11.18 -9.44
C ARG A 235 -0.03 -11.70 -8.18
N PHE A 236 -0.85 -12.18 -7.25
CA PHE A 236 -0.40 -13.05 -6.17
C PHE A 236 -0.33 -14.48 -6.64
N VAL A 237 0.86 -15.09 -6.54
CA VAL A 237 1.08 -16.51 -6.85
C VAL A 237 1.68 -17.16 -5.60
N PRO A 238 1.10 -18.28 -5.10
CA PRO A 238 1.72 -19.03 -4.02
C PRO A 238 2.86 -19.87 -4.61
N PHE A 239 4.01 -19.23 -4.82
CA PHE A 239 5.08 -19.77 -5.65
C PHE A 239 5.85 -20.93 -5.01
N LEU A 240 5.65 -21.22 -3.72
CA LEU A 240 6.25 -22.36 -3.02
C LEU A 240 5.36 -23.60 -3.01
N GLU A 241 4.08 -23.47 -3.39
CA GLU A 241 3.14 -24.60 -3.42
C GLU A 241 3.54 -25.63 -4.47
N GLU A 242 3.09 -26.86 -4.25
CA GLU A 242 3.19 -27.90 -5.28
C GLU A 242 2.06 -27.74 -6.30
N ARG A 243 2.43 -27.76 -7.58
CA ARG A 243 1.49 -27.89 -8.68
C ARG A 243 1.70 -29.26 -9.31
N THR A 244 0.62 -30.03 -9.46
CA THR A 244 0.69 -31.38 -10.03
C THR A 244 -0.31 -31.54 -11.15
N VAL A 245 0.05 -32.35 -12.13
CA VAL A 245 -0.82 -32.78 -13.23
C VAL A 245 -0.77 -34.30 -13.34
N PRO A 246 -1.86 -34.96 -13.75
CA PRO A 246 -1.81 -36.36 -14.13
C PRO A 246 -0.73 -36.55 -15.20
N PHE A 247 0.12 -37.55 -15.00
CA PHE A 247 1.13 -37.92 -15.99
C PHE A 247 0.63 -39.11 -16.80
N VAL A 248 1.22 -39.31 -17.99
CA VAL A 248 0.82 -40.29 -19.01
C VAL A 248 0.38 -41.66 -18.46
N ASN A 249 -0.53 -42.34 -19.17
CA ASN A 249 -1.04 -43.66 -18.79
C ASN A 249 0.06 -44.74 -18.69
N GLN A 250 1.22 -44.55 -19.33
CA GLN A 250 2.36 -45.46 -19.25
C GLN A 250 3.66 -44.70 -19.00
N TYR A 251 4.18 -44.81 -17.78
CA TYR A 251 5.43 -44.19 -17.38
C TYR A 251 6.64 -44.87 -18.07
N PRO A 252 7.53 -44.13 -18.75
CA PRO A 252 8.64 -44.71 -19.51
C PRO A 252 9.61 -45.52 -18.64
N ASP A 253 10.01 -46.70 -19.11
CA ASP A 253 10.93 -47.59 -18.35
C ASP A 253 12.28 -46.94 -18.05
N MET A 254 12.81 -46.13 -18.98
CA MET A 254 14.06 -45.39 -18.78
C MET A 254 14.01 -44.35 -17.66
N LEU A 255 12.81 -43.87 -17.31
CA LEU A 255 12.60 -42.90 -16.23
C LEU A 255 12.22 -43.59 -14.91
N LYS A 256 12.12 -44.92 -14.90
CA LYS A 256 11.99 -45.69 -13.66
C LYS A 256 13.34 -45.70 -12.93
N PRO A 257 13.35 -45.95 -11.61
CA PRO A 257 14.60 -46.02 -10.85
C PRO A 257 15.65 -46.96 -11.44
N ALA A 258 15.22 -48.09 -12.00
CA ALA A 258 16.10 -49.06 -12.68
C ALA A 258 16.78 -48.51 -13.94
N GLY A 259 16.20 -47.49 -14.59
CA GLY A 259 16.75 -46.84 -15.77
C GLY A 259 17.90 -45.87 -15.47
N GLY A 260 18.21 -45.61 -14.19
CA GLY A 260 19.39 -44.83 -13.77
C GLY A 260 19.30 -43.31 -13.95
N ARG A 261 18.29 -42.80 -14.66
CA ARG A 261 18.08 -41.37 -14.99
C ARG A 261 17.30 -40.57 -13.94
N VAL A 262 16.89 -41.22 -12.84
CA VAL A 262 16.17 -40.58 -11.75
C VAL A 262 16.85 -40.82 -10.40
N ASP A 263 16.72 -39.82 -9.52
CA ASP A 263 17.06 -39.91 -8.09
C ASP A 263 15.77 -40.13 -7.29
N ILE A 264 15.76 -41.08 -6.36
CA ILE A 264 14.62 -41.28 -5.45
C ILE A 264 14.86 -40.49 -4.17
N ILE A 265 13.98 -39.54 -3.87
CA ILE A 265 14.01 -38.77 -2.62
C ILE A 265 12.61 -38.80 -2.03
N ASN A 266 12.46 -39.35 -0.83
CA ASN A 266 11.19 -39.47 -0.11
C ASN A 266 10.07 -40.09 -0.97
N GLY A 267 10.40 -41.14 -1.74
CA GLY A 267 9.44 -41.86 -2.58
C GLY A 267 9.09 -41.18 -3.91
N ARG A 268 9.63 -39.98 -4.18
CA ARG A 268 9.44 -39.25 -5.43
C ARG A 268 10.66 -39.37 -6.34
N TYR A 269 10.43 -39.34 -7.64
CA TYR A 269 11.48 -39.47 -8.65
C TYR A 269 11.85 -38.09 -9.19
N TYR A 270 13.11 -37.71 -9.03
CA TYR A 270 13.68 -36.45 -9.54
C TYR A 270 14.59 -36.74 -10.74
N PHE A 271 14.49 -35.95 -11.80
CA PHE A 271 15.15 -36.25 -13.07
C PHE A 271 16.59 -35.72 -13.10
N LYS A 272 17.56 -36.62 -13.27
CA LYS A 272 19.00 -36.27 -13.22
C LYS A 272 19.47 -35.37 -14.34
N ASP A 273 18.87 -35.52 -15.52
CA ASP A 273 19.32 -34.86 -16.74
C ASP A 273 18.73 -33.45 -16.90
N LEU A 274 17.89 -33.01 -15.96
CA LEU A 274 17.39 -31.64 -15.95
C LEU A 274 18.49 -30.66 -15.49
N PRO A 275 18.48 -29.41 -15.98
CA PRO A 275 19.35 -28.36 -15.48
C PRO A 275 19.20 -28.19 -13.96
N ALA A 276 20.26 -27.71 -13.30
CA ALA A 276 20.30 -27.56 -11.85
C ALA A 276 19.09 -26.80 -11.26
N GLY A 277 18.61 -25.78 -11.98
CA GLY A 277 17.43 -25.01 -11.58
C GLY A 277 16.10 -25.76 -11.67
N LEU A 278 15.99 -26.84 -12.46
CA LEU A 278 14.77 -27.64 -12.62
C LEU A 278 14.85 -29.00 -11.91
N LYS A 279 16.05 -29.57 -11.78
CA LYS A 279 16.29 -30.88 -11.18
C LYS A 279 15.72 -31.02 -9.77
N THR A 280 15.72 -29.94 -8.97
CA THR A 280 15.17 -29.93 -7.61
C THR A 280 13.67 -29.60 -7.57
N ARG A 281 13.14 -28.95 -8.61
CA ARG A 281 11.75 -28.46 -8.66
C ARG A 281 10.79 -29.47 -9.24
N ILE A 282 11.21 -30.26 -10.23
CA ILE A 282 10.35 -31.17 -10.98
C ILE A 282 10.51 -32.59 -10.45
N PHE A 283 9.39 -33.22 -10.13
CA PHE A 283 9.34 -34.58 -9.61
C PHE A 283 8.18 -35.37 -10.21
N TYR A 284 8.32 -36.68 -10.23
CA TYR A 284 7.22 -37.61 -10.46
C TYR A 284 6.88 -38.35 -9.18
N ASP A 285 5.59 -38.42 -8.85
CA ASP A 285 5.07 -39.19 -7.73
C ASP A 285 4.45 -40.50 -8.25
N PRO A 286 5.11 -41.66 -8.03
CA PRO A 286 4.62 -42.95 -8.50
C PRO A 286 3.39 -43.46 -7.73
N LEU A 287 3.09 -42.92 -6.54
CA LEU A 287 1.92 -43.35 -5.77
C LEU A 287 0.64 -42.74 -6.35
N THR A 288 0.73 -41.50 -6.81
CA THR A 288 -0.41 -40.75 -7.36
C THR A 288 -0.41 -40.68 -8.89
N ASN A 289 0.64 -41.17 -9.55
CA ASN A 289 0.87 -41.07 -11.00
C ASN A 289 0.82 -39.63 -11.50
N LYS A 290 1.41 -38.70 -10.74
CA LYS A 290 1.40 -37.27 -11.05
C LYS A 290 2.81 -36.73 -11.27
N LEU A 291 2.92 -35.86 -12.27
CA LEU A 291 4.09 -35.00 -12.45
C LEU A 291 3.85 -33.71 -11.68
N GLY A 292 4.84 -33.31 -10.89
CA GLY A 292 4.77 -32.16 -10.02
C GLY A 292 5.91 -31.17 -10.24
N ILE A 293 5.62 -29.90 -9.93
CA ILE A 293 6.61 -28.85 -9.74
C ILE A 293 6.40 -28.21 -8.37
N ARG A 294 7.49 -27.96 -7.64
CA ARG A 294 7.51 -27.25 -6.34
C ARG A 294 8.47 -26.06 -6.43
N GLY A 295 8.16 -24.99 -5.70
CA GLY A 295 9.08 -23.88 -5.54
C GLY A 295 9.89 -23.93 -4.24
N PHE A 296 11.01 -23.23 -4.24
CA PHE A 296 11.95 -23.13 -3.13
C PHE A 296 12.39 -21.67 -2.92
N ILE A 297 12.72 -21.35 -1.68
CA ILE A 297 13.42 -20.13 -1.30
C ILE A 297 14.59 -20.51 -0.41
N ASN A 298 15.82 -20.29 -0.88
CA ASN A 298 17.04 -20.71 -0.18
C ASN A 298 16.98 -22.17 0.30
N ASP A 299 16.60 -23.08 -0.59
CA ASP A 299 16.39 -24.52 -0.35
C ASP A 299 15.27 -24.88 0.64
N LYS A 300 14.46 -23.90 1.06
CA LYS A 300 13.31 -24.10 1.96
C LYS A 300 12.00 -24.15 1.19
N THR A 301 11.04 -24.85 1.76
CA THR A 301 9.69 -25.08 1.24
C THR A 301 8.63 -24.64 2.23
N ILE A 302 7.36 -24.70 1.83
CA ILE A 302 6.25 -24.45 2.75
C ILE A 302 6.32 -25.45 3.92
N GLY A 303 6.24 -24.94 5.14
CA GLY A 303 6.30 -25.73 6.37
C GLY A 303 7.67 -25.74 7.05
N ASP A 304 8.72 -25.22 6.42
CA ASP A 304 10.01 -25.06 7.07
C ASP A 304 9.96 -24.01 8.19
N LYS A 305 10.41 -24.37 9.39
CA LYS A 305 10.38 -23.49 10.58
C LYS A 305 11.20 -22.21 10.40
N THR A 306 12.20 -22.24 9.53
CA THR A 306 13.12 -21.11 9.25
C THR A 306 12.82 -20.44 7.92
N LEU A 307 11.64 -20.67 7.34
CA LEU A 307 11.23 -20.10 6.06
C LEU A 307 11.29 -18.57 6.07
N THR A 308 10.83 -17.94 7.16
CA THR A 308 10.81 -16.48 7.36
C THR A 308 12.03 -15.95 8.11
N ALA A 309 13.02 -16.79 8.41
CA ALA A 309 14.26 -16.34 9.03
C ALA A 309 15.08 -15.50 8.04
N SER A 310 15.93 -14.60 8.57
CA SER A 310 16.77 -13.73 7.76
C SER A 310 17.49 -14.48 6.62
N PRO A 311 17.58 -13.88 5.42
CA PRO A 311 18.13 -14.55 4.27
C PRO A 311 19.62 -14.85 4.46
N PRO A 312 20.12 -15.96 3.89
CA PRO A 312 21.56 -16.20 3.78
C PRO A 312 22.21 -15.19 2.81
N PRO A 313 23.56 -15.09 2.80
CA PRO A 313 24.29 -14.18 1.90
C PRO A 313 24.02 -14.42 0.42
N ILE A 314 23.79 -15.68 0.02
CA ILE A 314 23.41 -16.05 -1.34
C ILE A 314 21.92 -16.30 -1.35
N TYR A 315 21.19 -15.40 -1.99
CA TYR A 315 19.75 -15.43 -2.03
C TYR A 315 19.23 -16.06 -3.33
N VAL A 316 18.40 -17.09 -3.23
CA VAL A 316 17.86 -17.83 -4.39
C VAL A 316 16.36 -18.05 -4.23
N VAL A 317 15.59 -17.60 -5.23
CA VAL A 317 14.16 -17.93 -5.40
C VAL A 317 13.97 -18.78 -6.63
N GLN A 318 13.30 -19.90 -6.43
CA GLN A 318 12.95 -20.86 -7.46
C GLN A 318 11.43 -21.05 -7.42
N PRO A 319 10.63 -20.28 -8.17
CA PRO A 319 9.18 -20.34 -8.07
C PRO A 319 8.63 -21.66 -8.63
N ASN A 320 7.40 -22.05 -8.32
CA ASN A 320 6.69 -23.16 -8.99
C ASN A 320 6.16 -22.79 -10.39
N VAL A 321 6.71 -21.74 -11.01
CA VAL A 321 6.33 -21.22 -12.33
C VAL A 321 7.50 -21.42 -13.29
N LEU A 322 7.22 -22.00 -14.45
CA LEU A 322 8.22 -22.19 -15.49
C LEU A 322 8.35 -20.92 -16.34
N THR A 323 9.58 -20.49 -16.57
CA THR A 323 9.89 -19.55 -17.64
C THR A 323 9.67 -20.22 -19.00
N LYS A 324 9.49 -19.43 -20.06
CA LYS A 324 9.38 -19.95 -21.42
C LYS A 324 10.54 -20.89 -21.78
N ARG A 325 11.77 -20.49 -21.44
CA ARG A 325 12.98 -21.29 -21.66
C ARG A 325 12.94 -22.63 -20.94
N GLU A 326 12.52 -22.64 -19.68
CA GLU A 326 12.39 -23.89 -18.92
C GLU A 326 11.31 -24.79 -19.51
N GLY A 327 10.18 -24.22 -19.94
CA GLY A 327 9.13 -24.97 -20.64
C GLY A 327 9.62 -25.60 -21.94
N ASP A 328 10.47 -24.91 -22.70
CA ASP A 328 11.03 -25.44 -23.94
C ASP A 328 12.09 -26.54 -23.70
N ILE A 329 12.78 -26.55 -22.56
CA ILE A 329 13.71 -27.63 -22.16
C ILE A 329 12.97 -28.93 -21.83
N LEU A 330 11.70 -28.84 -21.43
CA LEU A 330 10.90 -30.00 -21.00
C LEU A 330 10.12 -30.66 -22.15
N LYS A 331 10.09 -30.07 -23.35
CA LYS A 331 9.44 -30.61 -24.54
C LYS A 331 10.35 -31.59 -25.26
#